data_AF-A0AAD6W1E8-F1
#
_entry.id   AF-A0AAD6W1E8-F1
#
_cell.length_a   1.000
_cell.length_b   1.000
_cell.length_c   1.000
_cell.angle_alpha   90.00
_cell.angle_beta   90.00
_cell.angle_gamma   90.00
#
_symmetry.space_group_name_H-M   'P 1'
#
loop_
_entity.id
_entity.type
_entity.pdbx_description
1 polymer ?
#
loop_
_entity_poly.entity_id
_entity_poly.type
_entity_poly.pdbx_seq_one_letter_code
_entity_poly.pdbx_strand_id
1 'polypeptide(L)'
;MLPEVGFKDFRIGSQFWILTRKHARMVVRDMRIWPKFNQTCLREDTCYPEEHYFPTLIHMQDLHGSVSTTLTSIDWSVRVGGHPREYKAYEVGPDLIMSLRNKRPRYGYEFARKFSPDSIQLLISIEKDIILND
;
A
#
# COMPACT_ATOMS: atom_id res chain seq x y z
N MET A 1 11.56 31.00 4.98
CA MET A 1 11.76 30.06 3.85
C MET A 1 10.45 29.32 3.63
N LEU A 2 9.99 29.13 2.40
CA LEU A 2 8.80 28.32 2.09
C LEU A 2 9.19 26.82 2.04
N PRO A 3 8.27 25.89 2.37
CA PRO A 3 8.57 24.46 2.32
C PRO A 3 8.71 23.96 0.87
N GLU A 4 9.60 22.99 0.63
CA GLU A 4 9.80 22.38 -0.69
C GLU A 4 8.57 21.56 -1.16
N VAL A 5 7.73 21.13 -0.23
CA VAL A 5 6.42 20.53 -0.48
C VAL A 5 5.35 21.47 0.10
N GLY A 6 4.55 22.08 -0.76
CA GLY A 6 3.42 22.87 -0.33
C GLY A 6 2.32 21.99 0.29
N PHE A 7 1.53 22.55 1.21
CA PHE A 7 0.42 21.82 1.85
C PHE A 7 -0.56 21.22 0.82
N LYS A 8 -0.78 21.92 -0.29
CA LYS A 8 -1.68 21.46 -1.37
C LYS A 8 -1.12 20.27 -2.14
N ASP A 9 0.20 20.08 -2.14
CA ASP A 9 0.89 19.01 -2.87
C ASP A 9 1.12 17.77 -2.00
N PHE A 10 1.12 17.96 -0.67
CA PHE A 10 1.34 16.87 0.28
C PHE A 10 0.24 15.81 0.15
N ARG A 11 0.63 14.54 0.05
CA ARG A 11 -0.31 13.42 -0.05
C ARG A 11 -0.03 12.37 1.01
N ILE A 12 -1.11 11.76 1.45
CA ILE A 12 -1.11 10.55 2.28
C ILE A 12 -1.54 9.40 1.40
N GLY A 13 -0.88 8.26 1.54
CA GLY A 13 -1.14 7.06 0.75
C GLY A 13 -0.96 5.79 1.57
N SER A 14 -0.65 4.70 0.87
CA SER A 14 -0.39 3.40 1.47
C SER A 14 1.10 3.11 1.49
N GLN A 15 1.57 2.40 2.51
CA GLN A 15 2.89 1.76 2.53
C GLN A 15 3.10 0.79 1.34
N PHE A 16 2.03 0.27 0.74
CA PHE A 16 2.08 -0.69 -0.36
C PHE A 16 1.71 -0.01 -1.67
N TRP A 17 2.69 0.13 -2.54
CA TRP A 17 2.60 0.83 -3.81
C TRP A 17 3.12 -0.03 -4.96
N ILE A 18 2.69 0.31 -6.17
CA ILE A 18 3.15 -0.29 -7.42
C ILE A 18 3.64 0.85 -8.30
N LEU A 19 4.88 0.73 -8.79
CA LEU A 19 5.47 1.72 -9.69
C LEU A 19 5.70 1.10 -11.05
N THR A 20 5.34 1.84 -12.09
CA THR A 20 5.87 1.56 -13.43
C THR A 20 7.37 1.86 -13.45
N ARG A 21 8.10 1.27 -14.40
CA ARG A 21 9.53 1.57 -14.59
C ARG A 21 9.82 3.06 -14.76
N LYS A 22 8.91 3.82 -15.39
CA LYS A 22 9.00 5.29 -15.54
C LYS A 22 9.01 5.98 -14.17
N HIS A 23 8.06 5.65 -13.29
CA HIS A 23 7.98 6.23 -11.95
C HIS A 23 9.12 5.75 -11.03
N ALA A 24 9.55 4.50 -11.13
CA ALA A 24 10.72 4.02 -10.39
C ALA A 24 11.99 4.83 -10.74
N ARG A 25 12.21 5.13 -12.03
CA ARG A 25 13.32 6.01 -12.47
C ARG A 25 13.21 7.44 -11.93
N MET A 26 11.99 7.95 -11.79
CA MET A 26 11.74 9.26 -11.19
C MET A 26 12.11 9.27 -9.71
N VAL A 27 11.66 8.25 -8.94
CA VAL A 27 11.96 8.10 -7.51
C VAL A 27 13.46 8.05 -7.26
N VAL A 28 14.20 7.19 -7.96
CA VAL A 28 15.65 7.04 -7.71
C VAL A 28 16.48 8.26 -8.12
N ARG A 29 15.90 9.16 -8.92
CA ARG A 29 16.53 10.42 -9.34
C ARG A 29 16.16 11.59 -8.44
N ASP A 30 15.20 11.43 -7.53
CA ASP A 30 14.75 12.54 -6.72
C ASP A 30 15.81 12.91 -5.68
N MET A 31 16.36 14.11 -5.86
CA MET A 31 17.28 14.75 -4.92
C MET A 31 16.64 15.95 -4.25
N ARG A 32 15.36 16.26 -4.56
CA ARG A 32 14.70 17.49 -4.11
C ARG A 32 13.92 17.30 -2.83
N ILE A 33 13.03 16.31 -2.76
CA ILE A 33 12.17 16.11 -1.59
C ILE A 33 12.54 14.86 -0.78
N TRP A 34 13.12 13.83 -1.40
CA TRP A 34 13.62 12.66 -0.69
C TRP A 34 14.54 13.00 0.49
N PRO A 35 15.51 13.94 0.40
CA PRO A 35 16.35 14.32 1.53
C PRO A 35 15.59 14.95 2.71
N LYS A 36 14.32 15.34 2.54
CA LYS A 36 13.44 15.81 3.61
C LYS A 36 12.69 14.65 4.27
N PHE A 37 12.19 13.72 3.47
CA PHE A 37 11.52 12.51 3.97
C PHE A 37 12.50 11.50 4.59
N ASN A 38 13.77 11.53 4.22
CA ASN A 38 14.83 10.67 4.76
C ASN A 38 15.54 11.27 5.99
N GLN A 39 14.96 12.30 6.62
CA GLN A 39 15.49 12.84 7.87
C GLN A 39 14.97 12.05 9.07
N THR A 40 15.69 12.14 10.18
CA THR A 40 15.21 11.60 11.45
C THR A 40 13.87 12.24 11.81
N CYS A 41 12.89 11.38 12.08
CA CYS A 41 11.56 11.78 12.50
C CYS A 41 11.63 12.58 13.81
N LEU A 42 10.97 13.73 13.86
CA LEU A 42 10.85 14.51 15.10
C LEU A 42 9.99 13.80 16.15
N ARG A 43 8.96 13.08 15.67
CA ARG A 43 8.03 12.26 16.47
C ARG A 43 7.80 10.96 15.72
N GLU A 44 8.35 9.87 16.23
CA GLU A 44 8.36 8.57 15.55
C GLU A 44 6.95 8.04 15.26
N ASP A 45 6.01 8.28 16.17
CA ASP A 45 4.60 7.83 16.07
C ASP A 45 3.76 8.57 15.01
N THR A 46 4.32 9.61 14.39
CA THR A 46 3.63 10.45 13.39
C THR A 46 4.36 10.51 12.05
N CYS A 47 5.45 9.78 11.91
CA CYS A 47 6.39 9.93 10.79
C CYS A 47 6.46 8.64 9.97
N TYR A 48 5.69 8.63 8.88
CA TYR A 48 5.57 7.49 7.97
C TYR A 48 6.01 7.91 6.56
N PRO A 49 7.32 8.12 6.31
CA PRO A 49 7.82 8.59 5.02
C PRO A 49 7.41 7.68 3.87
N GLU A 50 7.32 6.37 4.09
CA GLU A 50 6.86 5.38 3.12
C GLU A 50 5.38 5.55 2.72
N GLU A 51 4.55 6.15 3.58
CA GLU A 51 3.14 6.44 3.30
C GLU A 51 2.93 7.82 2.67
N HIS A 52 3.94 8.72 2.73
CA HIS A 52 3.81 10.12 2.31
C HIS A 52 4.71 10.49 1.11
N TYR A 53 5.94 9.99 1.04
CA TYR A 53 6.93 10.39 0.05
C TYR A 53 6.50 10.05 -1.38
N PHE A 54 6.23 8.77 -1.65
CA PHE A 54 5.84 8.30 -2.98
C PHE A 54 4.58 9.00 -3.51
N PRO A 55 3.45 9.05 -2.79
CA PRO A 55 2.26 9.72 -3.30
C PRO A 55 2.48 11.22 -3.47
N THR A 56 3.29 11.86 -2.62
CA THR A 56 3.63 13.29 -2.76
C THR A 56 4.48 13.53 -4.00
N LEU A 57 5.57 12.78 -4.19
CA LEU A 57 6.45 12.93 -5.35
C LEU A 57 5.69 12.74 -6.66
N ILE A 58 4.90 11.66 -6.74
CA ILE A 58 4.13 11.33 -7.95
C ILE A 58 3.06 12.39 -8.21
N HIS A 59 2.35 12.87 -7.18
CA HIS A 59 1.38 13.95 -7.33
C HIS A 59 2.02 15.24 -7.90
N MET A 60 3.22 15.59 -7.41
CA MET A 60 3.94 16.78 -7.87
C MET A 60 4.53 16.65 -9.28
N GLN A 61 4.85 15.43 -9.73
CA GLN A 61 5.64 15.21 -10.95
C GLN A 61 4.83 14.62 -12.11
N ASP A 62 3.86 13.75 -11.85
CA ASP A 62 3.09 13.04 -12.88
C ASP A 62 1.69 12.63 -12.37
N LEU A 63 0.88 13.62 -12.01
CA LEU A 63 -0.46 13.40 -11.48
C LEU A 63 -1.32 12.53 -12.41
N HIS A 64 -1.32 12.85 -13.70
CA HIS A 64 -2.14 12.16 -14.70
C HIS A 64 -1.57 10.80 -15.14
N GLY A 65 -0.27 10.54 -14.92
CA GLY A 65 0.35 9.23 -15.12
C GLY A 65 0.12 8.26 -13.96
N SER A 66 -0.57 8.68 -12.90
CA SER A 66 -0.84 7.91 -11.69
C SER A 66 -2.33 7.68 -11.47
N VAL A 67 -2.66 6.58 -10.79
CA VAL A 67 -3.98 6.36 -10.23
C VAL A 67 -3.88 6.45 -8.71
N SER A 68 -4.81 7.15 -8.07
CA SER A 68 -4.85 7.30 -6.61
C SER A 68 -5.44 6.06 -5.92
N THR A 69 -4.87 4.89 -6.21
CA THR A 69 -5.28 3.60 -5.63
C THR A 69 -4.09 2.65 -5.51
N THR A 70 -4.20 1.66 -4.63
CA THR A 70 -3.27 0.52 -4.54
C THR A 70 -3.96 -0.74 -4.99
N LEU A 71 -3.19 -1.70 -5.53
CA LEU A 71 -3.69 -3.02 -5.90
C LEU A 71 -3.77 -3.98 -4.70
N THR A 72 -3.59 -3.49 -3.47
CA THR A 72 -3.66 -4.30 -2.25
C THR A 72 -4.98 -4.09 -1.53
N SER A 73 -5.80 -5.13 -1.41
CA SER A 73 -6.96 -5.17 -0.52
C SER A 73 -6.52 -5.13 0.94
N ILE A 74 -7.07 -4.18 1.69
CA ILE A 74 -6.82 -4.02 3.12
C ILE A 74 -8.17 -3.95 3.83
N ASP A 75 -8.31 -4.67 4.94
CA ASP A 75 -9.51 -4.64 5.78
C ASP A 75 -9.32 -3.65 6.94
N TRP A 76 -9.95 -2.47 6.83
CA TRP A 76 -9.93 -1.43 7.86
C TRP A 76 -11.16 -1.46 8.78
N SER A 77 -11.95 -2.55 8.78
CA SER A 77 -13.13 -2.69 9.64
C SER A 77 -12.77 -2.70 11.13
N VAL A 78 -11.56 -3.16 11.46
CA VAL A 78 -10.97 -3.07 12.79
C VAL A 78 -9.77 -2.14 12.69
N ARG A 79 -9.70 -1.15 13.57
CA ARG A 79 -8.57 -0.21 13.67
C ARG A 79 -7.95 -0.30 15.06
N VAL A 80 -6.79 -0.93 15.15
CA VAL A 80 -6.02 -1.02 16.41
C VAL A 80 -4.67 -0.35 16.18
N GLY A 81 -4.45 0.80 16.82
CA GLY A 81 -3.17 1.52 16.75
C GLY A 81 -2.72 1.89 15.34
N GLY A 82 -3.65 2.21 14.42
CA GLY A 82 -3.32 2.52 13.03
C GLY A 82 -3.05 1.31 12.14
N HIS A 83 -3.24 0.09 12.64
CA HIS A 83 -3.12 -1.13 11.84
C HIS A 83 -4.47 -1.64 11.33
N PRO A 84 -4.51 -2.19 10.11
CA PRO A 84 -5.69 -2.87 9.59
C PRO A 84 -5.89 -4.22 10.27
N ARG A 85 -7.08 -4.78 10.08
CA ARG A 85 -7.44 -6.12 10.54
C ARG A 85 -6.49 -7.18 9.99
N GLU A 86 -6.19 -8.15 10.84
CA GLU A 86 -5.42 -9.34 10.50
C GLU A 86 -6.37 -10.55 10.40
N TYR A 87 -6.44 -11.16 9.22
CA TYR A 87 -7.08 -12.46 9.02
C TYR A 87 -6.28 -13.53 9.74
N LYS A 88 -6.97 -14.33 10.56
CA LYS A 88 -6.37 -15.45 11.28
C LYS A 88 -6.37 -16.73 10.44
N ALA A 89 -5.50 -17.68 10.79
CA ALA A 89 -5.36 -18.94 10.06
C ALA A 89 -6.70 -19.69 9.88
N TYR A 90 -7.56 -19.72 10.90
CA TYR A 90 -8.87 -20.37 10.83
C TYR A 90 -9.86 -19.71 9.85
N GLU A 91 -9.57 -18.50 9.38
CA GLU A 91 -10.36 -17.79 8.37
C GLU A 91 -9.87 -18.05 6.94
N VAL A 92 -8.67 -18.62 6.79
CA VAL A 92 -8.07 -18.87 5.48
C VAL A 92 -8.74 -20.08 4.85
N GLY A 93 -9.44 -19.83 3.75
CA GLY A 93 -10.13 -20.85 2.98
C GLY A 93 -10.83 -20.27 1.74
N PRO A 94 -11.53 -21.12 0.98
CA PRO A 94 -12.21 -20.72 -0.26
C PRO A 94 -13.12 -19.50 -0.09
N ASP A 95 -13.88 -19.43 1.01
CA ASP A 95 -14.84 -18.36 1.25
C ASP A 95 -14.15 -17.00 1.40
N LEU A 96 -13.02 -16.95 2.11
CA LEU A 96 -12.24 -15.72 2.24
C LEU A 96 -11.66 -15.28 0.90
N ILE A 97 -11.07 -16.20 0.12
CA ILE A 97 -10.51 -15.87 -1.20
C ILE A 97 -11.59 -15.37 -2.15
N MET A 98 -12.75 -16.03 -2.19
CA MET A 98 -13.90 -15.62 -2.99
C MET A 98 -14.43 -14.25 -2.56
N SER A 99 -14.52 -14.00 -1.25
CA SER A 99 -14.89 -12.69 -0.71
C SER A 99 -13.92 -11.59 -1.15
N LEU A 100 -12.60 -11.85 -1.12
CA LEU A 100 -11.59 -10.92 -1.59
C LEU A 100 -11.69 -10.65 -3.10
N ARG A 101 -11.88 -11.70 -3.92
CA ARG A 101 -12.08 -11.58 -5.38
C ARG A 101 -13.34 -10.79 -5.74
N ASN A 102 -14.40 -10.93 -4.95
CA ASN A 102 -15.66 -10.23 -5.16
C ASN A 102 -15.62 -8.76 -4.72
N LYS A 103 -14.56 -8.29 -4.04
CA LYS A 103 -14.34 -6.86 -3.88
C LYS A 103 -14.08 -6.27 -5.27
N ARG A 104 -14.98 -5.40 -5.75
CA ARG A 104 -14.87 -4.72 -7.04
C ARG A 104 -14.45 -3.25 -6.87
N PRO A 105 -13.20 -2.94 -6.48
CA PRO A 105 -12.72 -1.57 -6.58
C PRO A 105 -12.59 -1.17 -8.06
N ARG A 106 -12.58 0.13 -8.34
CA ARG A 106 -12.54 0.67 -9.72
C ARG A 106 -11.42 0.06 -10.60
N TYR A 107 -10.29 -0.33 -10.00
CA TYR A 107 -9.11 -0.82 -10.72
C TYR A 107 -8.67 -2.24 -10.30
N GLY A 108 -9.51 -2.98 -9.59
CA GLY A 108 -9.16 -4.31 -9.07
C GLY A 108 -8.19 -4.31 -7.88
N TYR A 109 -8.02 -5.48 -7.27
CA TYR A 109 -6.96 -5.79 -6.32
C TYR A 109 -6.24 -7.05 -6.81
N GLU A 110 -4.92 -7.04 -6.76
CA GLU A 110 -4.04 -8.17 -7.09
C GLU A 110 -3.47 -8.82 -5.82
N PHE A 111 -3.44 -8.08 -4.71
CA PHE A 111 -2.88 -8.51 -3.44
C PHE A 111 -3.87 -8.31 -2.31
N ALA A 112 -3.66 -9.00 -1.18
CA ALA A 112 -4.41 -8.78 0.05
C ALA A 112 -3.49 -8.81 1.28
N ARG A 113 -3.87 -8.06 2.32
CA ARG A 113 -3.26 -8.10 3.64
C ARG A 113 -4.31 -7.76 4.70
N LYS A 114 -4.12 -8.09 5.98
CA LYS A 114 -2.96 -8.74 6.63
C LYS A 114 -3.33 -10.16 7.01
N PHE A 115 -2.43 -11.12 6.81
CA PHE A 115 -2.61 -12.51 7.27
C PHE A 115 -1.68 -12.78 8.43
N SER A 116 -2.15 -13.54 9.42
CA SER A 116 -1.31 -13.95 10.55
C SER A 116 -0.21 -14.92 10.08
N PRO A 117 0.96 -14.97 10.74
CA PRO A 117 2.09 -15.80 10.28
C PRO A 117 1.78 -17.30 10.17
N ASP A 118 0.91 -17.83 11.04
CA ASP A 118 0.42 -19.21 11.03
C ASP A 118 -0.51 -19.52 9.85
N SER A 119 -0.94 -18.52 9.08
CA SER A 119 -1.72 -18.70 7.86
C SER A 119 -0.89 -19.19 6.67
N ILE A 120 0.45 -19.12 6.72
CA ILE A 120 1.31 -19.36 5.55
C ILE A 120 1.13 -20.74 4.94
N GLN A 121 1.09 -21.80 5.76
CA GLN A 121 0.95 -23.16 5.27
C GLN A 121 -0.42 -23.41 4.64
N LEU A 122 -1.47 -22.77 5.17
CA LEU A 122 -2.81 -22.84 4.61
C LEU A 122 -2.92 -22.09 3.28
N LEU A 123 -2.31 -20.91 3.17
CA LEU A 123 -2.28 -20.16 1.91
C LEU A 123 -1.55 -20.93 0.81
N ILE A 124 -0.43 -21.57 1.14
CA ILE A 124 0.32 -22.42 0.20
C ILE A 124 -0.50 -23.67 -0.18
N SER A 125 -1.17 -24.30 0.79
CA SER A 125 -1.91 -25.53 0.51
C SER A 125 -3.11 -25.34 -0.42
N ILE A 126 -3.71 -24.13 -0.44
CA ILE A 126 -4.83 -23.79 -1.33
C ILE A 126 -4.40 -22.99 -2.57
N GLU A 127 -3.11 -22.72 -2.73
CA GLU A 127 -2.59 -21.81 -3.77
C GLU A 127 -3.04 -22.22 -5.16
N LYS A 128 -2.73 -23.47 -5.55
CA LYS A 128 -3.00 -23.97 -6.91
C LYS A 128 -4.48 -24.21 -7.18
N ASP A 129 -5.21 -24.64 -6.17
CA ASP A 129 -6.60 -25.08 -6.34
C ASP A 129 -7.60 -23.93 -6.22
N ILE A 130 -7.23 -22.86 -5.51
CA ILE A 130 -8.14 -21.75 -5.16
C ILE A 130 -7.57 -20.39 -5.55
N ILE A 131 -6.32 -20.06 -5.18
CA ILE A 131 -5.79 -18.69 -5.33
C ILE A 131 -5.43 -18.40 -6.80
N LEU A 132 -4.77 -19.37 -7.46
CA LEU A 132 -4.29 -19.27 -8.84
C LEU A 132 -5.20 -20.00 -9.84
N ASN A 133 -6.30 -20.57 -9.36
CA ASN A 133 -7.31 -21.22 -10.17
C ASN A 133 -8.36 -20.18 -10.57
N ASP A 134 -8.26 -19.68 -11.79
CA ASP A 134 -9.18 -18.74 -12.41
C ASP A 134 -10.12 -19.45 -13.40
#